data_AF-A0A961RW66-F1
#
_entry.id   AF-A0A961RW66-F1
#
_cell.length_a   1.000
_cell.length_b   1.000
_cell.length_c   1.000
_cell.angle_alpha   90.00
_cell.angle_beta   90.00
_cell.angle_gamma   90.00
#
_symmetry.space_group_name_H-M   'P 1'
#
loop_
_entity.id
_entity.type
_entity.pdbx_description
1 polymer ?
#
loop_
_entity_poly.entity_id
_entity_poly.type
_entity_poly.pdbx_seq_one_letter_code
_entity_poly.pdbx_strand_id
1 'polypeptide(L)'
;MRSLLRHSCLAITLVFAPIETGAAALPAAPDPACRYETRLDGHLSSLRQLDNTPASNPVTQGGAALGRILFFDHALSANGLVACSSCHSQEIGFDDPTRFSIGFQGRITRRSAMALANARFNPDGRYFRDLRAESLEAQVLDPFTDEIEMGLNPGELVGKVAEQPYYEALFNAAFGD
;
A
#
# COMPACT_ATOMS: atom_id res chain seq x y z
N MET A 1 34.86 -15.04 31.01
CA MET A 1 35.69 -14.72 29.84
C MET A 1 34.78 -14.42 28.66
N ARG A 2 34.73 -13.14 28.25
CA ARG A 2 34.50 -12.61 26.88
C ARG A 2 33.20 -13.05 26.17
N SER A 3 32.35 -12.19 25.60
CA SER A 3 32.39 -10.78 25.23
C SER A 3 30.99 -10.46 24.66
N LEU A 4 30.19 -9.58 25.29
CA LEU A 4 29.86 -8.21 24.83
C LEU A 4 29.30 -8.15 23.41
N LEU A 5 28.00 -7.84 23.25
CA LEU A 5 27.53 -6.49 22.89
C LEU A 5 28.49 -5.74 21.98
N ARG A 6 28.16 -5.65 20.68
CA ARG A 6 28.85 -4.88 19.64
C ARG A 6 28.09 -5.14 18.32
N HIS A 7 27.48 -4.20 17.61
CA HIS A 7 27.81 -2.79 17.45
C HIS A 7 26.59 -1.96 17.03
N SER A 8 26.43 -0.83 17.71
CA SER A 8 25.84 0.39 17.18
C SER A 8 26.40 0.73 15.80
N CYS A 9 25.55 1.21 14.90
CA CYS A 9 25.95 2.11 13.81
C CYS A 9 25.09 3.36 13.90
N LEU A 10 25.37 4.15 14.93
CA LEU A 10 25.11 5.58 14.92
C LEU A 10 26.42 6.24 14.47
N ALA A 11 26.45 6.67 13.21
CA ALA A 11 27.43 7.62 12.71
C ALA A 11 26.68 8.60 11.81
N ILE A 12 25.93 9.50 12.46
CA ILE A 12 25.39 10.69 11.80
C ILE A 12 26.59 11.59 11.52
N THR A 13 27.05 11.53 10.27
CA THR A 13 28.01 12.49 9.73
C THR A 13 27.16 13.58 9.10
N LEU A 14 27.07 14.74 9.74
CA LEU A 14 26.45 15.94 9.18
C LEU A 14 27.33 16.43 8.02
N VAL A 15 27.10 15.90 6.82
CA VAL A 15 27.53 16.53 5.58
C VAL A 15 26.39 17.44 5.15
N PHE A 16 26.64 18.75 5.18
CA PHE A 16 25.83 19.73 4.46
C PHE A 16 25.95 19.42 2.97
N ALA A 17 25.08 18.56 2.46
CA ALA A 17 24.82 18.44 1.04
C ALA A 17 23.94 19.64 0.63
N PRO A 18 24.21 20.27 -0.53
CA PRO A 18 23.35 21.32 -1.04
C PRO A 18 21.93 20.76 -1.23
N ILE A 19 20.94 21.55 -0.83
CA ILE A 19 19.53 21.28 -1.09
C ILE A 19 19.34 21.37 -2.60
N GLU A 20 19.43 20.23 -3.29
CA GLU A 20 18.91 20.11 -4.64
C GLU A 20 17.38 20.25 -4.57
N THR A 21 16.91 21.38 -5.06
CA THR A 21 15.50 21.58 -5.33
C THR A 21 15.16 20.80 -6.60
N GLY A 22 14.33 19.76 -6.47
CA GLY A 22 13.61 19.21 -7.62
C GLY A 22 13.98 17.78 -8.03
N ALA A 23 13.54 16.81 -7.25
CA ALA A 23 12.85 15.59 -7.71
C ALA A 23 12.35 14.91 -6.44
N ALA A 24 11.06 14.57 -6.37
CA ALA A 24 10.57 13.70 -5.32
C ALA A 24 11.39 12.40 -5.39
N ALA A 25 12.23 12.15 -4.39
CA ALA A 25 13.03 10.94 -4.33
C ALA A 25 12.07 9.75 -4.39
N LEU A 26 12.39 8.76 -5.24
CA LEU A 26 11.70 7.47 -5.27
C LEU A 26 11.41 7.04 -3.82
N PRO A 27 10.16 6.76 -3.44
CA PRO A 27 9.90 6.12 -2.16
C PRO A 27 10.78 4.88 -2.10
N ALA A 28 11.51 4.71 -0.99
CA ALA A 28 12.59 3.74 -0.89
C ALA A 28 12.14 2.41 -1.49
N ALA A 29 12.82 1.99 -2.57
CA ALA A 29 12.50 0.74 -3.24
C ALA A 29 12.45 -0.37 -2.19
N PRO A 30 11.45 -1.25 -2.23
CA PRO A 30 11.36 -2.32 -1.26
C PRO A 30 12.68 -3.09 -1.21
N ASP A 31 13.09 -3.47 0.00
CA ASP A 31 14.33 -4.21 0.23
C ASP A 31 14.43 -5.35 -0.80
N PRO A 32 15.51 -5.45 -1.60
CA PRO A 32 15.67 -6.54 -2.56
C PRO A 32 15.63 -7.93 -1.92
N ALA A 33 15.76 -8.02 -0.59
CA ALA A 33 15.53 -9.25 0.17
C ALA A 33 14.04 -9.59 0.39
N CYS A 34 13.11 -8.63 0.26
CA CYS A 34 11.68 -8.87 0.34
C CYS A 34 11.20 -9.62 -0.91
N ARG A 35 11.16 -10.95 -0.81
CA ARG A 35 10.46 -11.78 -1.78
C ARG A 35 8.97 -11.76 -1.50
N TYR A 36 8.18 -11.23 -2.44
CA TYR A 36 6.72 -11.31 -2.44
C TYR A 36 6.20 -12.72 -2.83
N GLU A 37 6.94 -13.76 -2.46
CA GLU A 37 6.54 -15.15 -2.67
C GLU A 37 5.63 -15.57 -1.51
N THR A 38 4.41 -16.00 -1.83
CA THR A 38 3.50 -16.53 -0.82
C THR A 38 3.84 -17.98 -0.51
N ARG A 39 4.63 -18.18 0.54
CA ARG A 39 4.97 -19.51 1.05
C ARG A 39 3.97 -19.94 2.12
N LEU A 40 2.95 -20.70 1.69
CA LEU A 40 2.04 -21.40 2.60
C LEU A 40 2.61 -22.78 2.94
N ASP A 41 3.19 -22.92 4.14
CA ASP A 41 3.79 -24.16 4.63
C ASP A 41 2.81 -24.99 5.49
N GLY A 42 3.00 -26.31 5.48
CA GLY A 42 2.34 -27.25 6.39
C GLY A 42 0.81 -27.08 6.48
N HIS A 43 0.35 -26.74 7.68
CA HIS A 43 -1.08 -26.62 8.02
C HIS A 43 -1.82 -25.48 7.29
N LEU A 44 -1.12 -24.53 6.67
CA LEU A 44 -1.73 -23.42 5.92
C LEU A 44 -1.90 -23.72 4.43
N SER A 45 -1.45 -24.88 3.95
CA SER A 45 -1.54 -25.27 2.55
C SER A 45 -2.97 -25.30 2.00
N SER A 46 -3.97 -25.57 2.85
CA SER A 46 -5.39 -25.54 2.49
C SER A 46 -5.88 -24.14 2.10
N LEU A 47 -5.25 -23.07 2.58
CA LEU A 47 -5.62 -21.69 2.22
C LEU A 47 -5.44 -21.40 0.73
N ARG A 48 -4.62 -22.18 0.00
CA ARG A 48 -4.50 -22.06 -1.46
C ARG A 48 -5.83 -22.21 -2.18
N GLN A 49 -6.79 -22.95 -1.61
CA GLN A 49 -8.12 -23.14 -2.19
C GLN A 49 -9.00 -21.89 -2.07
N LEU A 50 -8.63 -20.96 -1.19
CA LEU A 50 -9.33 -19.70 -0.95
C LEU A 50 -8.63 -18.52 -1.65
N ASP A 51 -7.54 -18.78 -2.37
CA ASP A 51 -6.81 -17.75 -3.10
C ASP A 51 -7.70 -17.14 -4.20
N ASN A 52 -8.05 -15.88 -4.04
CA ASN A 52 -8.92 -15.15 -4.94
C ASN A 52 -8.15 -14.25 -5.93
N THR A 53 -6.84 -14.44 -6.07
CA THR A 53 -6.02 -13.72 -7.05
C THR A 53 -6.51 -14.02 -8.47
N PRO A 54 -6.93 -13.03 -9.27
CA PRO A 54 -7.40 -13.27 -10.62
C PRO A 54 -6.26 -13.70 -11.55
N ALA A 55 -6.55 -14.67 -12.43
CA ALA A 55 -5.56 -15.19 -13.38
C ALA A 55 -5.02 -14.12 -14.36
N SER A 56 -5.79 -13.06 -14.60
CA SER A 56 -5.40 -11.92 -15.44
C SER A 56 -4.46 -10.93 -14.75
N ASN A 57 -4.31 -10.99 -13.42
CA ASN A 57 -3.42 -10.11 -12.66
C ASN A 57 -2.70 -10.92 -11.55
N PRO A 58 -1.77 -11.81 -11.94
CA PRO A 58 -1.01 -12.59 -10.96
C PRO A 58 -0.07 -11.70 -10.15
N VAL A 59 0.15 -12.06 -8.89
CA VAL A 59 1.12 -11.36 -8.03
C VAL A 59 2.55 -11.56 -8.57
N THR A 60 3.18 -10.48 -9.04
CA THR A 60 4.60 -10.43 -9.43
C THR A 60 5.40 -9.65 -8.40
N GLN A 61 6.74 -9.82 -8.40
CA GLN A 61 7.61 -9.03 -7.51
C GLN A 61 7.51 -7.54 -7.80
N GLY A 62 7.52 -7.15 -9.08
CA GLY A 62 7.39 -5.75 -9.50
C GLY A 62 6.01 -5.17 -9.18
N GLY A 63 4.94 -5.91 -9.46
CA GLY A 63 3.57 -5.48 -9.13
C GLY A 63 3.35 -5.31 -7.63
N ALA A 64 3.86 -6.23 -6.81
CA ALA A 64 3.77 -6.12 -5.35
C ALA A 64 4.63 -4.97 -4.79
N ALA A 65 5.80 -4.72 -5.37
CA ALA A 65 6.65 -3.59 -5.02
C ALA A 65 5.97 -2.25 -5.32
N LEU A 66 5.40 -2.10 -6.51
CA LEU A 66 4.64 -0.92 -6.92
C LEU A 66 3.38 -0.74 -6.05
N GLY A 67 2.63 -1.82 -5.81
CA GLY A 67 1.44 -1.80 -4.95
C GLY A 67 1.77 -1.33 -3.52
N ARG A 68 2.92 -1.75 -2.97
CA ARG A 68 3.40 -1.24 -1.68
C ARG A 68 3.65 0.26 -1.73
N ILE A 69 4.30 0.76 -2.78
CA ILE A 69 4.54 2.21 -2.92
C ILE A 69 3.23 2.98 -2.95
N LEU A 70 2.30 2.58 -3.82
CA LEU A 70 0.97 3.19 -3.94
C LEU A 70 0.20 3.20 -2.61
N PHE A 71 0.29 2.12 -1.83
CA PHE A 71 -0.43 1.97 -0.56
C PHE A 71 -0.05 3.02 0.49
N PHE A 72 1.20 3.49 0.47
CA PHE A 72 1.74 4.48 1.42
C PHE A 72 1.88 5.88 0.80
N ASP A 73 1.49 6.09 -0.46
CA ASP A 73 1.68 7.38 -1.13
C ASP A 73 0.54 8.36 -0.81
N HIS A 74 0.82 9.31 0.08
CA HIS A 74 -0.12 10.36 0.46
C HIS A 74 -0.43 11.31 -0.70
N ALA A 75 0.46 11.46 -1.69
CA ALA A 75 0.24 12.34 -2.84
C ALA A 75 -1.00 11.96 -3.66
N LEU A 76 -1.45 10.70 -3.54
CA LEU A 76 -2.63 10.16 -4.20
C LEU A 76 -3.95 10.44 -3.47
N SER A 77 -3.98 11.39 -2.53
CA SER A 77 -5.21 12.01 -2.02
C SER A 77 -5.35 13.46 -2.52
N ALA A 78 -6.56 14.01 -2.49
CA ALA A 78 -6.87 15.34 -2.98
C ALA A 78 -5.97 16.44 -2.39
N ASN A 79 -5.64 16.36 -1.10
CA ASN A 79 -4.80 17.34 -0.41
C ASN A 79 -3.44 16.82 0.05
N GLY A 80 -3.07 15.58 -0.31
CA GLY A 80 -1.78 15.03 0.07
C GLY A 80 -1.66 14.60 1.54
N LEU A 81 -2.76 14.49 2.29
CA LEU A 81 -2.72 14.23 3.74
C LEU A 81 -3.03 12.79 4.15
N VAL A 82 -3.69 12.00 3.31
CA VAL A 82 -4.04 10.60 3.61
C VAL A 82 -3.58 9.65 2.51
N ALA A 83 -3.30 8.41 2.89
CA ALA A 83 -3.02 7.27 2.01
C ALA A 83 -3.84 6.06 2.49
N CYS A 84 -3.77 4.93 1.78
CA CYS A 84 -4.41 3.68 2.24
C CYS A 84 -3.91 3.31 3.66
N SER A 85 -2.61 3.50 3.90
CA SER A 85 -1.97 3.27 5.20
C SER A 85 -2.48 4.16 6.34
N SER A 86 -3.17 5.27 6.05
CA SER A 86 -3.76 6.13 7.09
C SER A 86 -4.92 5.46 7.82
N CYS A 87 -5.64 4.55 7.15
CA CYS A 87 -6.76 3.79 7.73
C CYS A 87 -6.44 2.29 7.87
N HIS A 88 -5.39 1.81 7.21
CA HIS A 88 -4.98 0.40 7.18
C HIS A 88 -3.54 0.23 7.66
N SER A 89 -3.36 0.35 8.98
CA SER A 89 -2.07 0.35 9.65
C SER A 89 -1.46 -1.07 9.72
N GLN A 90 -0.26 -1.24 9.17
CA GLN A 90 0.38 -2.55 9.04
C GLN A 90 0.66 -3.21 10.40
N GLU A 91 1.04 -2.43 11.41
CA GLU A 91 1.39 -2.90 12.75
C GLU A 91 0.23 -3.54 13.52
N ILE A 92 -1.02 -3.29 13.11
CA ILE A 92 -2.22 -3.91 13.68
C ILE A 92 -2.97 -4.80 12.67
N GLY A 93 -2.28 -5.30 11.64
CA GLY A 93 -2.88 -6.22 10.66
C GLY A 93 -3.62 -5.51 9.53
N PHE A 94 -3.16 -4.31 9.16
CA PHE A 94 -3.78 -3.44 8.16
C PHE A 94 -5.21 -3.05 8.51
N ASP A 95 -5.45 -2.79 9.80
CA ASP A 95 -6.71 -2.29 10.34
C ASP A 95 -6.56 -0.84 10.81
N ASP A 96 -7.66 -0.24 11.29
CA ASP A 96 -7.67 1.09 11.90
C ASP A 96 -7.73 0.95 13.44
N PRO A 97 -6.88 1.63 14.22
CA PRO A 97 -7.00 1.61 15.68
C PRO A 97 -8.26 2.33 16.20
N THR A 98 -8.92 3.10 15.35
CA THR A 98 -10.16 3.82 15.65
C THR A 98 -11.40 3.08 15.15
N ARG A 99 -12.55 3.36 15.75
CA ARG A 99 -13.83 2.77 15.30
C ARG A 99 -14.22 3.24 13.89
N PHE A 100 -13.89 4.46 13.53
CA PHE A 100 -14.21 5.06 12.24
C PHE A 100 -13.04 5.93 11.82
N SER A 101 -12.58 5.72 10.59
CA SER A 101 -11.40 6.38 10.05
C SER A 101 -11.62 7.88 9.86
N ILE A 102 -10.52 8.62 9.81
CA ILE A 102 -10.50 10.05 9.53
C ILE A 102 -9.96 10.24 8.12
N GLY A 103 -10.79 10.77 7.24
CA GLY A 103 -10.42 11.00 5.85
C GLY A 103 -9.72 12.34 5.61
N PHE A 104 -9.46 12.66 4.34
CA PHE A 104 -8.51 13.73 3.95
C PHE A 104 -8.86 15.13 4.50
N GLN A 105 -10.15 15.42 4.72
CA GLN A 105 -10.62 16.70 5.30
C GLN A 105 -10.91 16.64 6.80
N GLY A 106 -10.45 15.61 7.51
CA GLY A 106 -10.77 15.43 8.92
C GLY A 106 -12.21 14.94 9.18
N ARG A 107 -12.95 14.58 8.13
CA ARG A 107 -14.30 14.01 8.22
C ARG A 107 -14.19 12.53 8.65
N ILE A 108 -15.13 12.08 9.47
CA ILE A 108 -15.20 10.70 9.96
C ILE A 108 -15.95 9.83 8.93
N THR A 109 -15.40 8.66 8.60
CA THR A 109 -16.02 7.72 7.67
C THR A 109 -17.30 7.09 8.23
N ARG A 110 -18.17 6.60 7.34
CA ARG A 110 -19.46 6.02 7.70
C ARG A 110 -19.36 4.62 8.31
N ARG A 111 -18.22 3.94 8.14
CA ARG A 111 -17.98 2.55 8.53
C ARG A 111 -16.53 2.38 8.95
N SER A 112 -16.27 1.44 9.85
CA SER A 112 -14.89 1.06 10.18
C SER A 112 -14.18 0.51 8.94
N ALA A 113 -12.90 0.86 8.80
CA ALA A 113 -12.00 0.20 7.88
C ALA A 113 -12.05 -1.33 8.10
N MET A 114 -11.89 -2.08 7.02
CA MET A 114 -11.81 -3.54 7.08
C MET A 114 -10.32 -3.91 7.17
N ALA A 115 -9.94 -4.77 8.11
CA ALA A 115 -8.58 -5.30 8.14
C ALA A 115 -8.22 -5.96 6.79
N LEU A 116 -7.05 -5.63 6.25
CA LEU A 116 -6.60 -6.16 4.95
C LEU A 116 -5.68 -7.38 5.07
N ALA A 117 -5.25 -7.74 6.29
CA ALA A 117 -4.53 -8.99 6.49
C ALA A 117 -5.34 -10.18 5.96
N ASN A 118 -4.70 -10.98 5.10
CA ASN A 118 -5.31 -12.14 4.43
C ASN A 118 -6.45 -11.83 3.43
N ALA A 119 -6.58 -10.59 2.95
CA ALA A 119 -7.58 -10.22 1.93
C ALA A 119 -7.58 -11.12 0.68
N ARG A 120 -6.41 -11.66 0.30
CA ARG A 120 -6.21 -12.65 -0.78
C ARG A 120 -6.92 -13.98 -0.55
N PHE A 121 -7.19 -14.34 0.70
CA PHE A 121 -7.79 -15.61 1.08
C PHE A 121 -9.22 -15.45 1.61
N ASN A 122 -9.87 -14.33 1.26
CA ASN A 122 -11.25 -14.07 1.66
C ASN A 122 -12.20 -15.04 0.88
N PRO A 123 -12.89 -15.98 1.56
CA PRO A 123 -13.63 -17.04 0.89
C PRO A 123 -14.73 -16.56 -0.06
N ASP A 124 -15.37 -15.44 0.26
CA ASP A 124 -16.45 -14.88 -0.55
C ASP A 124 -15.91 -14.18 -1.81
N GLY A 125 -14.63 -13.82 -1.86
CA GLY A 125 -14.04 -13.01 -2.93
C GLY A 125 -14.59 -11.58 -3.03
N ARG A 126 -15.54 -11.21 -2.17
CA ARG A 126 -16.24 -9.92 -2.15
C ARG A 126 -15.77 -9.05 -0.99
N TYR A 127 -15.76 -7.74 -1.19
CA TYR A 127 -15.12 -6.78 -0.29
C TYR A 127 -16.08 -5.67 0.13
N PHE A 128 -15.64 -4.91 1.14
CA PHE A 128 -16.45 -4.06 2.02
C PHE A 128 -17.36 -4.84 2.97
N ARG A 129 -17.79 -4.16 4.04
CA ARG A 129 -18.67 -4.75 5.07
C ARG A 129 -20.07 -5.12 4.57
N ASP A 130 -20.50 -4.58 3.43
CA ASP A 130 -21.74 -4.94 2.72
C ASP A 130 -21.50 -5.80 1.49
N LEU A 131 -20.26 -6.27 1.29
CA LEU A 131 -19.87 -7.16 0.19
C LEU A 131 -20.12 -6.56 -1.21
N ARG A 132 -20.25 -5.24 -1.36
CA ARG A 132 -20.66 -4.62 -2.64
C ARG A 132 -19.60 -4.68 -3.74
N ALA A 133 -18.32 -4.87 -3.39
CA ALA A 133 -17.24 -4.97 -4.35
C ALA A 133 -16.98 -6.44 -4.68
N GLU A 134 -16.99 -6.79 -5.96
CA GLU A 134 -16.87 -8.18 -6.43
C GLU A 134 -15.41 -8.67 -6.54
N SER A 135 -14.42 -7.80 -6.31
CA SER A 135 -13.01 -8.16 -6.24
C SER A 135 -12.21 -7.11 -5.45
N LEU A 136 -10.94 -7.41 -5.15
CA LEU A 136 -10.04 -6.49 -4.46
C LEU A 136 -9.72 -5.29 -5.35
N GLU A 137 -9.50 -5.53 -6.63
CA GLU A 137 -9.26 -4.49 -7.64
C GLU A 137 -10.45 -3.54 -7.74
N ALA A 138 -11.68 -4.06 -7.69
CA ALA A 138 -12.87 -3.22 -7.65
C ALA A 138 -12.96 -2.40 -6.35
N GLN A 139 -12.58 -2.99 -5.22
CA GLN A 139 -12.60 -2.30 -3.92
C GLN A 139 -11.57 -1.18 -3.82
N VAL A 140 -10.38 -1.32 -4.39
CA VAL A 140 -9.29 -0.34 -4.29
C VAL A 140 -9.61 0.98 -4.99
N LEU A 141 -10.48 0.98 -6.00
CA LEU A 141 -10.84 2.20 -6.74
C LEU A 141 -11.78 3.13 -5.96
N ASP A 142 -12.68 2.56 -5.16
CA ASP A 142 -13.70 3.29 -4.40
C ASP A 142 -13.09 4.36 -3.45
N PRO A 143 -12.12 4.03 -2.56
CA PRO A 143 -11.52 4.99 -1.61
C PRO A 143 -10.92 6.23 -2.27
N PHE A 144 -10.31 6.08 -3.44
CA PHE A 144 -9.76 7.21 -4.19
C PHE A 144 -10.86 8.24 -4.50
N THR A 145 -12.06 7.76 -4.82
CA THR A 145 -13.17 8.60 -5.25
C THR A 145 -14.16 9.00 -4.17
N ASP A 146 -14.05 8.42 -2.98
CA ASP A 146 -14.91 8.76 -1.86
C ASP A 146 -14.59 10.18 -1.33
N GLU A 147 -15.62 11.02 -1.21
CA GLU A 147 -15.54 12.43 -0.80
C GLU A 147 -15.17 12.65 0.67
N ILE A 148 -15.15 11.59 1.46
CA ILE A 148 -14.67 11.59 2.84
C ILE A 148 -13.25 11.03 2.88
N GLU A 149 -13.00 9.91 2.22
CA GLU A 149 -11.73 9.17 2.30
C GLU A 149 -10.58 9.91 1.60
N MET A 150 -10.42 9.80 0.27
CA MET A 150 -9.26 10.37 -0.45
C MET A 150 -9.62 11.50 -1.43
N GLY A 151 -10.89 11.62 -1.84
CA GLY A 151 -11.45 12.83 -2.46
C GLY A 151 -11.03 13.18 -3.89
N LEU A 152 -10.58 12.22 -4.69
CA LEU A 152 -10.20 12.42 -6.10
C LEU A 152 -11.32 12.03 -7.06
N ASN A 153 -11.21 12.45 -8.32
CA ASN A 153 -11.85 11.74 -9.43
C ASN A 153 -10.81 10.90 -10.21
N PRO A 154 -11.24 9.96 -11.07
CA PRO A 154 -10.31 9.10 -11.81
C PRO A 154 -9.27 9.87 -12.65
N GLY A 155 -9.65 11.00 -13.25
CA GLY A 155 -8.73 11.83 -14.03
C GLY A 155 -7.66 12.49 -13.16
N GLU A 156 -8.05 12.98 -11.97
CA GLU A 156 -7.10 13.55 -10.99
C GLU A 156 -6.14 12.49 -10.44
N LEU A 157 -6.61 11.27 -10.19
CA LEU A 157 -5.75 10.17 -9.77
C LEU A 157 -4.69 9.85 -10.83
N VAL A 158 -5.11 9.67 -12.09
CA VAL A 158 -4.18 9.43 -13.19
C VAL A 158 -3.22 10.60 -13.37
N GLY A 159 -3.71 11.84 -13.28
CA GLY A 159 -2.89 13.05 -13.32
C GLY A 159 -1.83 13.07 -12.23
N LYS A 160 -2.22 12.81 -10.97
CA LYS A 160 -1.31 12.74 -9.83
C LYS A 160 -0.25 11.66 -9.98
N VAL A 161 -0.61 10.49 -10.49
CA VAL A 161 0.35 9.42 -10.80
C VAL A 161 1.33 9.88 -11.90
N ALA A 162 0.83 10.49 -12.98
CA ALA A 162 1.66 10.98 -14.08
C ALA A 162 2.58 12.15 -13.69
N GLU A 163 2.19 12.97 -12.71
CA GLU A 163 2.98 14.09 -12.20
C GLU A 163 4.19 13.64 -11.37
N GLN A 164 4.17 12.43 -10.80
CA GLN A 164 5.32 11.95 -10.03
C GLN A 164 6.40 11.38 -10.96
N PRO A 165 7.64 11.89 -10.90
CA PRO A 165 8.72 11.49 -11.81
C PRO A 165 9.14 10.03 -11.64
N TYR A 166 8.74 9.39 -10.54
CA TYR A 166 9.10 8.02 -10.22
C TYR A 166 8.13 6.96 -10.75
N TYR A 167 6.86 7.30 -11.01
CA TYR A 167 5.87 6.27 -11.31
C TYR A 167 6.11 5.60 -12.66
N GLU A 168 6.53 6.33 -13.68
CA GLU A 168 6.85 5.74 -15.00
C GLU A 168 7.84 4.57 -14.87
N ALA A 169 8.98 4.79 -14.22
CA ALA A 169 9.97 3.75 -14.02
C ALA A 169 9.43 2.57 -13.17
N LEU A 170 8.59 2.84 -12.19
CA LEU A 170 7.99 1.81 -11.33
C LEU A 170 6.94 0.97 -12.08
N PHE A 171 6.11 1.59 -12.91
CA PHE A 171 5.13 0.90 -13.76
C PHE A 171 5.84 0.05 -14.82
N ASN A 172 6.87 0.60 -15.49
CA ASN A 172 7.66 -0.14 -16.47
C ASN A 172 8.37 -1.35 -15.81
N ALA A 173 8.88 -1.18 -14.59
CA ALA A 173 9.47 -2.29 -13.84
C ALA A 173 8.43 -3.34 -13.39
N ALA A 174 7.18 -2.95 -13.17
CA ALA A 174 6.11 -3.83 -12.71
C ALA A 174 5.42 -4.61 -13.85
N PHE A 175 5.18 -3.94 -14.99
CA PHE A 175 4.33 -4.45 -16.08
C PHE A 175 5.04 -4.52 -17.44
N GLY A 176 6.20 -3.87 -17.61
CA GLY A 176 6.97 -3.91 -18.85
C GLY A 176 6.41 -3.05 -19.99
N ASP A 177 5.55 -2.08 -19.66
CA ASP A 177 4.99 -1.11 -20.61
C ASP A 177 6.00 0.01 -20.97
#